data_AF-A0A975WC88-F1
#
_entry.id   AF-A0A975WC88-F1
#
_cell.length_a   1.000
_cell.length_b   1.000
_cell.length_c   1.000
_cell.angle_alpha   90.00
_cell.angle_beta   90.00
_cell.angle_gamma   90.00
#
_symmetry.space_group_name_H-M   'P 1'
#
loop_
_entity.id
_entity.type
_entity.pdbx_description
1 polymer ?
#
loop_
_entity_poly.entity_id
_entity_poly.type
_entity_poly.pdbx_seq_one_letter_code
_entity_poly.pdbx_strand_id
1 'polypeptide(L)' 'MTERELDEILTHRWPLVLRATMAGTDEWLKGFVRSIARHGKRASWRPSPRQEQIMRRLVAELGTAPAQNIEVIEG' A
#
# COMPACT_ATOMS: atom_id res chain seq x y z
N MET A 1 6.08 -7.47 11.98
CA MET A 1 5.90 -7.99 10.60
C MET A 1 7.10 -8.85 10.28
N THR A 2 6.92 -10.00 9.63
CA THR A 2 8.11 -10.80 9.24
C THR A 2 8.81 -10.17 8.04
N GLU A 3 10.09 -10.48 7.81
CA GLU A 3 10.82 -9.94 6.65
C GLU A 3 10.20 -10.38 5.33
N ARG A 4 9.79 -11.65 5.24
CA ARG A 4 9.09 -12.20 4.07
C ARG A 4 7.74 -11.52 3.84
N GLU A 5 6.97 -11.30 4.91
CA GLU A 5 5.69 -10.59 4.83
C GLU A 5 5.89 -9.14 4.35
N LEU A 6 6.92 -8.45 4.85
CA LEU A 6 7.25 -7.10 4.41
C LEU A 6 7.64 -7.07 2.92
N ASP A 7 8.48 -7.99 2.48
CA ASP A 7 8.89 -8.09 1.08
C ASP A 7 7.69 -8.36 0.15
N GLU A 8 6.82 -9.30 0.53
CA GLU A 8 5.59 -9.59 -0.22
C GLU A 8 4.68 -8.36 -0.31
N ILE A 9 4.49 -7.65 0.82
CA ILE A 9 3.70 -6.42 0.85
C ILE A 9 4.34 -5.39 -0.08
N LEU A 10 5.63 -5.07 0.07
CA LEU A 10 6.27 -4.00 -0.69
C LEU A 10 6.30 -4.30 -2.20
N THR A 11 6.55 -5.55 -2.57
CA THR A 11 6.70 -5.96 -3.97
C THR A 11 5.36 -6.13 -4.68
N HIS A 12 4.38 -6.75 -4.03
CA HIS A 12 3.15 -7.17 -4.72
C HIS A 12 1.89 -6.38 -4.32
N ARG A 13 1.80 -5.91 -3.07
CA ARG A 13 0.56 -5.29 -2.54
C ARG A 13 0.63 -3.78 -2.46
N TRP A 14 1.79 -3.24 -2.07
CA TRP A 14 1.99 -1.81 -1.85
C TRP A 14 1.77 -0.95 -3.10
N PRO A 15 2.12 -1.39 -4.32
CA PRO A 15 1.77 -0.65 -5.54
C PRO A 15 0.26 -0.44 -5.70
N LEU A 16 -0.56 -1.40 -5.29
CA LEU A 16 -2.02 -1.30 -5.33
C LEU A 16 -2.54 -0.34 -4.25
N VAL A 17 -2.00 -0.43 -3.02
CA VAL A 17 -2.32 0.49 -1.92
C VAL A 17 -2.02 1.93 -2.35
N LEU A 18 -0.84 2.14 -2.94
CA LEU A 18 -0.39 3.44 -3.43
C LEU A 18 -1.37 3.98 -4.47
N ARG A 19 -1.71 3.20 -5.50
CA ARG A 19 -2.63 3.62 -6.56
C ARG A 19 -4.02 3.97 -6.02
N ALA A 20 -4.59 3.10 -5.17
CA ALA A 20 -5.90 3.33 -4.56
C ALA A 20 -5.91 4.59 -3.69
N THR A 21 -4.87 4.79 -2.89
CA THR A 21 -4.73 5.96 -2.00
C THR A 21 -4.58 7.26 -2.81
N MET A 22 -3.84 7.23 -3.92
CA MET A 22 -3.65 8.43 -4.75
C MET A 22 -4.96 8.91 -5.39
N ALA A 23 -5.91 8.02 -5.64
CA ALA A 23 -7.24 8.38 -6.16
C ALA A 23 -8.15 9.05 -5.10
N GLY A 24 -7.82 8.92 -3.81
CA GLY A 24 -8.56 9.55 -2.71
C GLY A 24 -8.18 11.01 -2.45
N THR A 25 -8.75 11.60 -1.41
CA THR A 25 -8.53 13.01 -1.01
C THR A 25 -7.75 13.17 0.30
N ASP A 26 -7.44 12.08 1.01
CA ASP A 26 -6.69 12.14 2.27
C ASP A 26 -5.19 12.38 2.04
N GLU A 27 -4.76 13.63 2.22
CA GLU A 27 -3.37 14.04 2.02
C GLU A 27 -2.39 13.45 3.04
N TRP A 28 -2.83 13.21 4.28
CA TRP A 28 -1.99 12.54 5.27
C TRP A 28 -1.70 11.12 4.82
N LEU A 29 -2.74 10.40 4.40
CA LEU A 29 -2.61 9.02 3.94
C LEU A 29 -1.75 8.94 2.69
N LYS A 30 -1.93 9.86 1.73
CA LYS A 30 -1.05 9.96 0.56
C LYS A 30 0.41 10.17 0.95
N GLY A 31 0.68 11.02 1.93
CA GLY A 31 2.03 11.24 2.45
C GLY A 31 2.60 9.98 3.11
N PHE A 32 1.79 9.30 3.92
CA PHE A 32 2.16 8.05 4.58
C PHE A 32 2.56 6.97 3.56
N VAL A 33 1.70 6.67 2.58
CA VAL A 33 1.97 5.58 1.62
C VAL A 33 3.19 5.84 0.74
N ARG A 34 3.41 7.11 0.36
CA ARG A 34 4.61 7.55 -0.37
C ARG A 34 5.87 7.39 0.49
N SER A 35 5.78 7.66 1.79
CA SER A 35 6.91 7.50 2.70
C SER A 35 7.35 6.05 2.82
N ILE A 36 6.41 5.10 2.92
CA ILE A 36 6.72 3.66 2.99
C ILE A 36 7.33 3.20 1.67
N ALA A 37 6.74 3.59 0.53
CA ALA A 37 7.28 3.24 -0.79
C ALA A 37 8.72 3.75 -1.00
N ARG A 38 9.05 4.92 -0.44
CA ARG A 38 10.39 5.49 -0.51
C ARG A 38 11.38 4.73 0.37
N HIS A 39 11.02 4.50 1.64
CA HIS A 39 11.92 3.82 2.58
C HIS A 39 12.10 2.35 2.25
N GLY A 40 11.04 1.68 1.77
CA GLY A 40 11.03 0.27 1.37
C GLY A 40 12.01 -0.09 0.25
N LYS A 41 12.54 0.89 -0.49
CA LYS A 41 13.64 0.67 -1.45
C LYS A 41 14.97 0.29 -0.78
N ARG A 42 15.12 0.54 0.52
CA ARG A 42 16.33 0.22 1.28
C ARG A 42 16.17 -1.16 1.92
N ALA A 43 17.02 -2.11 1.55
CA ALA A 43 16.93 -3.50 2.03
C ALA A 43 17.02 -3.64 3.57
N SER A 44 17.74 -2.74 4.25
CA SER A 44 17.87 -2.71 5.71
C SER A 44 16.72 -2.00 6.42
N TRP A 45 15.83 -1.32 5.69
CA TRP A 45 14.73 -0.60 6.32
C TRP A 45 13.67 -1.57 6.86
N ARG A 46 13.16 -1.26 8.04
CA ARG A 46 12.02 -1.94 8.64
C ARG A 46 11.02 -0.88 9.13
N PRO A 47 9.71 -1.10 8.92
CA PRO A 47 8.69 -0.23 9.49
C PRO A 47 8.70 -0.27 11.02
N SER A 48 8.31 0.82 11.65
CA SER A 48 7.99 0.82 13.08
C SER A 48 6.73 0.00 13.37
N PRO A 49 6.49 -0.46 14.61
CA PRO A 49 5.29 -1.23 14.96
C PRO A 49 3.98 -0.53 14.57
N ARG A 50 3.93 0.81 14.68
CA ARG A 50 2.77 1.60 14.25
C ARG A 50 2.62 1.61 12.73
N GLN A 51 3.73 1.74 12.00
CA GLN A 51 3.70 1.66 10.53
C GLN A 51 3.22 0.29 10.08
N GLU A 52 3.68 -0.79 10.71
CA GLU A 52 3.23 -2.16 10.41
C GLU A 52 1.72 -2.32 10.56
N GLN A 53 1.15 -1.81 11.66
CA GLN A 53 -0.30 -1.88 11.89
C GLN A 53 -1.08 -1.17 10.78
N ILE A 54 -0.64 0.04 10.40
CA ILE A 54 -1.29 0.81 9.32
C ILE A 54 -1.11 0.10 7.97
N MET A 55 0.09 -0.42 7.68
CA MET A 55 0.37 -1.16 6.45
C MET A 55 -0.56 -2.37 6.32
N ARG A 56 -0.68 -3.19 7.37
CA ARG A 56 -1.56 -4.36 7.39
C ARG A 56 -3.03 -3.99 7.19
N ARG A 57 -3.48 -2.91 7.83
CA ARG A 57 -4.84 -2.41 7.67
C ARG A 57 -5.12 -2.01 6.22
N LEU A 58 -4.24 -1.23 5.60
CA LEU A 58 -4.41 -0.79 4.21
C LEU A 58 -4.41 -1.97 3.23
N VAL A 59 -3.57 -2.98 3.46
CA VAL A 59 -3.55 -4.20 2.64
C VAL A 59 -4.84 -5.01 2.82
N ALA A 60 -5.38 -5.10 4.04
CA ALA A 60 -6.65 -5.77 4.29
C ALA A 60 -7.83 -5.05 3.60
N GLU A 61 -7.84 -3.72 3.63
CA GLU A 61 -8.89 -2.89 3.02
C GLU A 61 -8.89 -2.96 1.47
N LEU A 62 -7.74 -3.24 0.83
CA LEU A 62 -7.71 -3.50 -0.62
C LEU A 62 -8.56 -4.70 -1.04
N GLY A 63 -8.67 -5.72 -0.18
CA GLY A 63 -9.45 -6.93 -0.47
C GLY A 63 -10.96 -6.76 -0.25
N THR A 64 -11.39 -5.66 0.37
CA THR A 64 -12.79 -5.39 0.71
C THR A 64 -13.39 -4.22 -0.07
N ALA A 65 -12.58 -3.48 -0.84
CA ALA A 65 -13.08 -2.45 -1.73
C ALA A 65 -13.92 -3.12 -2.84
N PRO A 66 -15.20 -2.74 -3.05
CA PRO A 66 -15.97 -3.22 -4.19
C PRO A 66 -15.20 -2.85 -5.44
N ALA A 67 -15.03 -3.83 -6.34
CA ALA A 67 -14.34 -3.67 -7.61
C ALA A 67 -14.87 -2.40 -8.29
N GLN A 68 -14.09 -1.32 -8.24
CA GLN A 68 -14.41 -0.14 -9.01
C GLN A 68 -14.25 -0.57 -10.46
N ASN A 69 -15.37 -0.64 -11.17
CA ASN A 69 -15.48 -1.02 -12.58
C ASN A 69 -14.27 -0.49 -13.35
N ILE A 70 -13.32 -1.37 -13.62
CA ILE A 70 -12.37 -1.16 -14.70
C ILE A 70 -13.18 -1.50 -15.95
N GLU A 71 -13.95 -0.52 -16.43
CA GLU A 71 -14.48 -0.57 -17.78
C GLU A 71 -13.27 -0.54 -18.70
N VAL A 72 -12.87 -1.73 -19.15
CA VAL A 72 -11.96 -1.89 -20.27
C VAL A 72 -12.76 -1.42 -21.48
N ILE A 73 -12.58 -0.16 -21.88
CA ILE A 73 -13.08 0.33 -23.15
C ILE A 73 -12.20 -0.29 -24.23
N GLU A 74 -12.63 -1.44 -24.76
CA GLU A 74 -12.23 -1.87 -26.10
C GLU A 74 -13.24 -1.29 -27.10
N GLY A 75 -12.75 -0.45 -28.01
CA GLY A 75 -13.51 0.16 -29.10
C GLY A 75 -12.61 0.96 -30.01
#